data_AF-A0A561W3F3-F1
#
_entry.id   AF-A0A561W3F3-F1
#
_cell.length_a   1.000
_cell.length_b   1.000
_cell.length_c   1.000
_cell.angle_alpha   90.00
_cell.angle_beta   90.00
_cell.angle_gamma   90.00
#
_symmetry.space_group_name_H-M   'P 1'
#
loop_
_entity.id
_entity.type
_entity.pdbx_description
1 polymer ?
#
loop_
_entity_poly.entity_id
_entity_poly.type
_entity_poly.pdbx_seq_one_letter_code
_entity_poly.pdbx_strand_id
1 'polypeptide(L)'
;MTSPTWPEIVTRLRDTIARCDRDTDLELSAGPRGILLLVRREVVRVVCPGHDEARLAALGWHRPTGDEGWWYEVPRTPEQVERVSVLVTRTAAALLTDRPDALSCRAVPAAARPGPPPRPAAAQPGATEATATEAAATGPTTTGAAEPAVVAVLGAAVDRRDLPGYLGVLAGTTVCVPLAGEPAPDAEFPWTVVGDATGAPLLPVFTSPRALAAFTGDGVPFIALPCADLFEDWPDPSWGLAVDPGSTQAVALTAPALTTLLTANAPAG
;
A
#
# COMPACT_ATOMS: atom_id res chain seq x y z
N MET A 1 12.25 -39.70 7.99
CA MET A 1 12.82 -38.34 8.11
C MET A 1 12.23 -37.72 9.36
N THR A 2 13.03 -37.04 10.18
CA THR A 2 12.53 -36.29 11.34
C THR A 2 11.73 -35.07 10.88
N SER A 3 10.61 -34.78 11.53
CA SER A 3 9.91 -33.49 11.37
C SER A 3 10.82 -32.36 11.87
N PRO A 4 10.85 -31.20 11.20
CA PRO A 4 11.61 -30.04 11.67
C PRO A 4 11.08 -29.57 13.03
N THR A 5 11.98 -29.16 13.91
CA THR A 5 11.63 -28.55 15.20
C THR A 5 11.54 -27.03 15.10
N TRP A 6 10.86 -26.40 16.05
CA TRP A 6 10.71 -24.94 16.10
C TRP A 6 12.06 -24.17 16.07
N PRO A 7 13.13 -24.57 16.80
CA PRO A 7 14.44 -23.94 16.68
C PRO A 7 15.10 -24.09 15.29
N GLU A 8 14.89 -25.21 14.60
CA GLU A 8 15.36 -25.39 13.22
C GLU A 8 14.62 -24.48 12.24
N ILE A 9 13.34 -24.18 12.48
CA ILE A 9 12.57 -23.21 11.70
C ILE A 9 13.10 -21.79 11.93
N VAL A 10 13.34 -21.37 13.17
CA VAL A 10 14.01 -20.08 13.48
C VAL A 10 15.34 -19.97 12.73
N THR A 11 16.16 -21.02 12.83
CA THR A 11 17.50 -21.08 12.22
C THR A 11 17.42 -20.94 10.70
N ARG A 12 16.53 -21.70 10.05
CA ARG A 12 16.31 -21.63 8.59
C ARG A 12 15.77 -20.27 8.16
N LEU A 13 14.80 -19.71 8.88
CA LEU A 13 14.20 -18.42 8.56
C LEU A 13 15.24 -17.29 8.61
N ARG A 14 16.01 -17.23 9.70
CA ARG A 14 17.11 -16.29 9.88
C ARG A 14 18.15 -16.42 8.77
N ASP A 15 18.58 -17.65 8.48
CA ASP A 15 19.54 -17.93 7.40
C ASP A 15 19.00 -17.56 6.01
N THR A 16 17.70 -17.72 5.75
CA THR A 16 17.06 -17.24 4.51
C THR A 16 17.07 -15.71 4.42
N ILE A 17 16.62 -15.01 5.47
CA ILE A 17 16.60 -13.54 5.53
C ILE A 17 18.02 -12.97 5.39
N ALA A 18 19.02 -13.61 6.02
CA ALA A 18 20.42 -13.21 5.90
C ALA A 18 20.99 -13.38 4.48
N ARG A 19 20.54 -14.40 3.72
CA ARG A 19 20.99 -14.69 2.35
C ARG A 19 20.18 -13.99 1.24
N CYS A 20 19.22 -13.14 1.57
CA CYS A 20 18.46 -12.37 0.57
C CYS A 20 19.29 -11.20 0.00
N ASP A 21 20.06 -11.44 -1.06
CA ASP A 21 20.85 -10.39 -1.73
C ASP A 21 20.01 -9.36 -2.50
N ARG A 22 18.68 -9.53 -2.50
CA ARG A 22 17.68 -8.68 -3.17
C ARG A 22 16.42 -8.60 -2.32
N ASP A 23 15.64 -7.55 -2.55
CA ASP A 23 14.30 -7.41 -1.98
C ASP A 23 13.45 -8.64 -2.33
N THR A 24 12.95 -9.32 -1.29
CA THR A 24 12.31 -10.63 -1.37
C THR A 24 11.15 -10.68 -0.38
N ASP A 25 9.96 -11.02 -0.85
CA ASP A 25 8.82 -11.24 0.04
C ASP A 25 8.77 -12.73 0.41
N LEU A 26 8.77 -13.05 1.71
CA LEU A 26 8.68 -14.41 2.24
C LEU A 26 7.33 -14.56 2.95
N GLU A 27 6.55 -15.56 2.58
CA GLU A 27 5.31 -15.90 3.27
C GLU A 27 5.50 -17.18 4.08
N LEU A 28 5.30 -17.10 5.40
CA LEU A 28 5.14 -18.26 6.28
C LEU A 28 3.66 -18.54 6.45
N SER A 29 3.18 -19.65 5.88
CA SER A 29 1.76 -20.01 5.86
C SER A 29 1.52 -21.41 6.42
N ALA A 30 0.35 -21.60 7.03
CA ALA A 30 -0.22 -22.91 7.35
C ALA A 30 -1.70 -22.91 6.94
N GLY A 31 -2.03 -23.65 5.89
CA GLY A 31 -3.37 -23.63 5.30
C GLY A 31 -3.77 -22.21 4.83
N PRO A 32 -4.93 -21.68 5.25
CA PRO A 32 -5.44 -20.37 4.79
C PRO A 32 -4.91 -19.17 5.58
N ARG A 33 -4.01 -19.37 6.56
CA ARG A 33 -3.42 -18.31 7.38
C ARG A 33 -1.94 -18.14 7.04
N GLY A 34 -1.44 -16.91 7.06
CA GLY A 34 -0.03 -16.63 6.78
C GLY A 34 0.47 -15.32 7.37
N ILE A 35 1.79 -15.26 7.60
CA ILE A 35 2.55 -14.08 8.01
C ILE A 35 3.47 -13.72 6.84
N LEU A 36 3.47 -12.45 6.43
CA LEU A 36 4.31 -11.96 5.34
C LEU A 36 5.53 -11.23 5.90
N LEU A 37 6.71 -11.49 5.34
CA LEU A 37 7.96 -10.83 5.68
C LEU A 37 8.50 -10.18 4.41
N LEU A 38 8.40 -8.85 4.36
CA LEU A 38 8.99 -8.02 3.33
C LEU A 38 10.47 -7.84 3.68
N VAL A 39 11.32 -8.75 3.20
CA VAL A 39 12.77 -8.60 3.34
C VAL A 39 13.20 -7.55 2.31
N ARG A 40 13.74 -6.43 2.78
CA ARG A 40 14.34 -5.41 1.94
C ARG A 40 15.85 -5.37 2.20
N ARG A 41 16.57 -4.61 1.37
CA ARG A 41 18.02 -4.49 1.47
C ARG A 41 18.50 -4.18 2.90
N GLU A 42 17.95 -3.13 3.52
CA GLU A 42 18.38 -2.59 4.82
C GLU A 42 17.38 -2.82 5.97
N VAL A 43 16.12 -3.22 5.68
CA VAL A 43 15.05 -3.45 6.67
C VAL A 43 14.31 -4.77 6.44
N VAL A 44 13.65 -5.28 7.48
CA VAL A 44 12.72 -6.42 7.42
C VAL A 44 11.39 -6.00 8.05
N ARG A 45 10.35 -5.83 7.24
CA ARG A 45 8.98 -5.54 7.72
C ARG A 45 8.16 -6.81 7.73
N VAL A 46 7.70 -7.22 8.90
CA VAL A 46 6.75 -8.32 9.09
C VAL A 46 5.33 -7.75 9.11
N VAL A 47 4.39 -8.43 8.47
CA VAL A 47 2.95 -8.14 8.52
C VAL A 47 2.21 -9.42 8.89
N CYS A 48 1.48 -9.39 10.01
CA CYS A 48 0.54 -10.42 10.40
C CYS A 48 -0.88 -9.90 10.18
N PRO A 49 -1.72 -10.58 9.37
CA PRO A 49 -3.16 -10.35 9.40
C PRO A 49 -3.68 -10.57 10.83
N GLY A 50 -4.66 -9.78 11.27
CA GLY A 50 -5.22 -9.79 12.63
C GLY A 50 -6.05 -11.05 12.96
N HIS A 51 -5.47 -12.24 12.83
CA HIS A 51 -6.13 -13.53 13.01
C HIS A 51 -6.55 -13.81 14.47
N ASP A 52 -5.83 -13.23 15.44
CA ASP A 52 -6.12 -13.32 16.88
C ASP A 52 -5.37 -12.17 17.60
N GLU A 53 -6.04 -11.01 17.73
CA GLU A 53 -5.45 -9.78 18.23
C GLU A 53 -5.00 -9.88 19.70
N ALA A 54 -5.77 -10.56 20.54
CA ALA A 54 -5.46 -10.73 21.95
C ALA A 54 -4.18 -11.56 22.13
N ARG A 55 -3.98 -12.56 21.26
CA ARG A 55 -2.80 -13.42 21.26
C ARG A 55 -1.58 -12.75 20.63
N LEU A 56 -1.77 -11.85 19.66
CA LEU A 56 -0.70 -10.97 19.15
C LEU A 56 -0.19 -10.01 20.22
N ALA A 57 -1.09 -9.33 20.95
CA ALA A 57 -0.73 -8.48 22.08
C ALA A 57 0.05 -9.25 23.16
N ALA A 58 -0.42 -10.45 23.54
CA ALA A 58 0.25 -11.31 24.51
C ALA A 58 1.64 -11.82 24.06
N LEU A 59 1.94 -11.79 22.76
CA LEU A 59 3.25 -12.14 22.19
C LEU A 59 4.24 -10.96 22.16
N GLY A 60 3.82 -9.76 22.57
CA GLY A 60 4.65 -8.54 22.54
C GLY A 60 4.62 -7.79 21.21
N TRP A 61 3.71 -8.15 20.30
CA TRP A 61 3.44 -7.29 19.15
C TRP A 61 2.83 -5.98 19.62
N HIS A 62 3.24 -4.88 19.00
CA HIS A 62 2.68 -3.57 19.29
C HIS A 62 1.52 -3.34 18.32
N ARG A 63 0.35 -2.97 18.83
CA ARG A 63 -0.77 -2.55 17.97
C ARG A 63 -0.44 -1.15 17.43
N PRO A 64 -0.44 -0.90 16.11
CA PRO A 64 -0.44 0.47 15.60
C PRO A 64 -1.73 1.18 16.07
N THR A 65 -1.68 2.51 16.20
CA THR A 65 -2.81 3.31 16.68
C THR A 65 -3.81 3.54 15.54
N GLY A 66 -4.57 2.50 15.19
CA GLY A 66 -5.58 2.53 14.12
C GLY A 66 -6.05 1.14 13.71
N ASP A 67 -6.65 1.05 12.53
CA ASP A 67 -7.11 -0.20 11.89
C ASP A 67 -6.05 -0.86 10.97
N GLU A 68 -4.79 -0.41 11.06
CA GLU A 68 -3.67 -1.08 10.39
C GLU A 68 -3.46 -2.51 10.92
N GLY A 69 -3.30 -3.46 10.00
CA GLY A 69 -2.92 -4.83 10.35
C GLY A 69 -1.55 -4.90 11.04
N TRP A 70 -1.45 -5.73 12.06
CA TRP A 70 -0.29 -5.85 12.96
C TRP A 70 1.04 -6.02 12.19
N TRP A 71 1.86 -4.98 12.18
CA TRP A 71 3.17 -4.99 11.52
C TRP A 71 4.31 -4.64 12.48
N TYR A 72 5.52 -5.07 12.11
CA TYR A 72 6.73 -4.80 12.87
C TYR A 72 7.91 -4.66 11.91
N GLU A 73 8.64 -3.55 11.96
CA GLU A 73 9.81 -3.32 11.12
C GLU A 73 11.09 -3.24 11.96
N VAL A 74 12.16 -3.87 11.47
CA VAL A 74 13.49 -3.80 12.08
C VAL A 74 14.57 -3.54 11.02
N PRO A 75 15.65 -2.82 11.36
CA PRO A 75 16.83 -2.77 10.51
C PRO A 75 17.45 -4.16 10.42
N ARG A 76 18.04 -4.50 9.28
CA ARG A 76 18.54 -5.84 8.93
C ARG A 76 19.91 -6.17 9.55
N THR A 77 20.11 -5.81 10.82
CA THR A 77 21.32 -6.21 11.59
C THR A 77 21.19 -7.68 12.03
N PRO A 78 22.29 -8.43 12.23
CA PRO A 78 22.21 -9.84 12.60
C PRO A 78 21.44 -10.09 13.92
N GLU A 79 21.54 -9.21 14.91
CA GLU A 79 20.79 -9.33 16.17
C GLU A 79 19.28 -9.16 15.97
N GLN A 80 18.89 -8.24 15.07
CA GLN A 80 17.49 -7.97 14.79
C GLN A 80 16.88 -9.03 13.86
N VAL A 81 17.66 -9.58 12.92
CA VAL A 81 17.24 -10.72 12.08
C VAL A 81 17.06 -11.99 12.92
N GLU A 82 17.88 -12.23 13.95
CA GLU A 82 17.66 -13.29 14.95
C GLU A 82 16.36 -13.04 15.75
N ARG A 83 16.20 -11.84 16.35
CA ARG A 83 15.00 -11.47 17.13
C ARG A 83 13.71 -11.60 16.32
N VAL A 84 13.68 -11.09 15.09
CA VAL A 84 12.47 -11.13 14.24
C VAL A 84 12.17 -12.55 13.77
N SER A 85 13.19 -13.39 13.53
CA SER A 85 13.00 -14.81 13.22
C SER A 85 12.39 -15.58 14.40
N VAL A 86 12.82 -15.28 15.64
CA VAL A 86 12.21 -15.82 16.86
C VAL A 86 10.78 -15.32 17.05
N LEU A 87 10.50 -14.03 16.85
CA LEU A 87 9.17 -13.43 16.97
C LEU A 87 8.20 -14.03 15.96
N VAL A 88 8.56 -14.05 14.67
CA VAL A 88 7.77 -14.64 13.58
C VAL A 88 7.49 -16.10 13.86
N THR A 89 8.50 -16.90 14.21
CA THR A 89 8.33 -18.34 14.42
C THR A 89 7.46 -18.64 15.65
N ARG A 90 7.59 -17.87 16.74
CA ARG A 90 6.70 -17.96 17.91
C ARG A 90 5.26 -17.58 17.56
N THR A 91 5.08 -16.58 16.70
CA THR A 91 3.76 -16.14 16.23
C THR A 91 3.13 -17.16 15.29
N ALA A 92 3.93 -17.77 14.41
CA ALA A 92 3.51 -18.88 13.56
C ALA A 92 3.02 -20.09 14.40
N ALA A 93 3.77 -20.46 15.45
CA ALA A 93 3.36 -21.48 16.41
C ALA A 93 2.04 -21.16 17.12
N ALA A 94 1.82 -19.89 17.50
CA ALA A 94 0.63 -19.48 18.25
C ALA A 94 -0.64 -19.26 17.39
N LEU A 95 -0.49 -18.87 16.11
CA LEU A 95 -1.60 -18.39 15.26
C LEU A 95 -1.87 -19.26 14.03
N LEU A 96 -0.84 -19.89 13.47
CA LEU A 96 -0.92 -20.62 12.21
C LEU A 96 -1.06 -22.12 12.47
N THR A 97 -0.17 -22.70 13.29
CA THR A 97 -0.20 -24.13 13.63
C THR A 97 0.74 -24.48 14.78
N ASP A 98 0.30 -25.35 15.70
CA ASP A 98 1.16 -25.96 16.72
C ASP A 98 2.16 -26.97 16.14
N ARG A 99 1.96 -27.44 14.90
CA ARG A 99 2.79 -28.46 14.24
C ARG A 99 3.83 -27.83 13.30
N PRO A 100 5.14 -27.89 13.60
CA PRO A 100 6.16 -27.22 12.79
C PRO A 100 6.26 -27.75 11.35
N ASP A 101 5.92 -29.01 11.09
CA ASP A 101 5.90 -29.59 9.73
C ASP A 101 4.70 -29.15 8.87
N ALA A 102 3.71 -28.44 9.45
CA ALA A 102 2.60 -27.87 8.71
C ALA A 102 2.87 -26.43 8.20
N LEU A 103 4.04 -25.84 8.52
CA LEU A 103 4.45 -24.55 7.98
C LEU A 103 5.14 -24.68 6.63
N SER A 104 4.64 -23.92 5.65
CA SER A 104 5.35 -23.63 4.41
C SER A 104 5.97 -22.23 4.50
N CYS A 105 7.28 -22.13 4.27
CA CYS A 105 7.93 -20.86 3.97
C CYS A 105 8.20 -20.82 2.46
N ARG A 106 7.63 -19.83 1.77
CA ARG A 106 7.82 -19.64 0.33
C ARG A 106 8.23 -18.21 0.02
N ALA A 107 9.17 -18.04 -0.91
CA ALA A 107 9.36 -16.74 -1.55
C ALA A 107 8.16 -16.48 -2.46
N VAL A 108 7.49 -15.36 -2.24
CA VAL A 108 6.39 -14.86 -3.07
C VAL A 108 6.98 -13.77 -3.96
N PRO A 109 6.78 -13.78 -5.29
CA PRO A 109 7.14 -12.64 -6.11
C PRO A 109 6.28 -11.44 -5.70
N ALA A 110 6.88 -10.25 -5.60
CA ALA A 110 6.23 -9.04 -5.04
C ALA A 110 4.94 -8.56 -5.75
N ALA A 111 4.54 -9.23 -6.84
CA ALA A 111 3.28 -9.02 -7.54
C ALA A 111 2.47 -10.34 -7.65
N ALA A 112 1.81 -10.75 -6.57
CA ALA A 112 0.54 -11.52 -6.58
C ALA A 112 0.06 -11.84 -5.15
N ARG A 113 -0.76 -10.96 -4.54
CA ARG A 113 -1.70 -11.44 -3.51
C ARG A 113 -2.83 -12.19 -4.24
N PRO A 114 -3.18 -13.43 -3.88
CA PRO A 114 -4.37 -14.07 -4.43
C PRO A 114 -5.61 -13.27 -4.02
N GLY A 115 -6.36 -12.75 -5.00
CA GLY A 115 -7.71 -12.27 -4.76
C GLY A 115 -8.61 -13.40 -4.23
N PRO A 116 -9.66 -13.09 -3.46
CA PRO A 116 -10.58 -14.13 -2.98
C PRO A 116 -11.17 -14.90 -4.17
N PRO A 117 -11.37 -16.23 -4.05
CA PRO A 117 -11.79 -17.05 -5.18
C PRO A 117 -13.14 -16.58 -5.73
N PRO A 118 -13.32 -16.49 -7.06
CA PRO A 118 -14.56 -16.02 -7.65
C PRO A 118 -15.71 -16.96 -7.26
N ARG A 119 -16.69 -16.41 -6.55
CA ARG A 119 -17.91 -17.13 -6.17
C ARG A 119 -18.64 -17.55 -7.46
N PRO A 120 -19.03 -18.83 -7.62
CA PRO A 120 -19.64 -19.31 -8.86
C PRO A 120 -20.93 -18.55 -9.16
N ALA A 121 -21.10 -18.15 -10.42
CA ALA A 121 -22.24 -17.34 -10.85
C ALA A 121 -23.55 -18.14 -10.77
N ALA A 122 -24.49 -17.65 -9.97
CA ALA A 122 -25.88 -18.09 -10.04
C ALA A 122 -26.54 -17.49 -11.29
N ALA A 123 -27.30 -18.29 -12.04
CA ALA A 123 -27.87 -17.88 -13.31
C ALA A 123 -29.00 -16.84 -13.15
N GLN A 124 -29.02 -15.83 -14.03
CA GLN A 124 -30.16 -14.93 -14.24
C GLN A 124 -31.14 -15.48 -15.29
N PRO A 125 -32.46 -15.29 -15.08
CA PRO A 125 -33.40 -15.14 -16.18
C PRO A 125 -34.41 -13.98 -15.99
N GLY A 126 -34.67 -13.19 -17.04
CA GLY A 126 -35.62 -12.05 -17.07
C GLY A 126 -35.02 -10.72 -16.59
N ALA A 127 -35.19 -9.54 -17.21
CA ALA A 127 -36.15 -9.03 -18.22
C ALA A 127 -37.60 -8.90 -17.67
N THR A 128 -38.35 -7.80 -17.83
CA THR A 128 -38.28 -6.68 -18.80
C THR A 128 -38.84 -5.33 -18.23
N GLU A 129 -38.46 -4.21 -18.88
CA GLU A 129 -38.87 -2.77 -18.86
C GLU A 129 -40.11 -2.23 -18.09
N ALA A 130 -39.98 -1.00 -17.55
CA ALA A 130 -40.94 0.15 -17.58
C ALA A 130 -40.31 1.40 -16.89
N THR A 131 -39.91 2.49 -17.57
CA THR A 131 -40.68 3.72 -17.98
C THR A 131 -41.41 4.46 -16.85
N ALA A 132 -41.32 5.79 -16.66
CA ALA A 132 -40.46 6.86 -17.25
C ALA A 132 -40.61 8.20 -16.45
N THR A 133 -39.73 9.20 -16.70
CA THR A 133 -39.99 10.69 -16.75
C THR A 133 -40.69 11.37 -15.53
N GLU A 134 -40.24 12.48 -14.91
CA GLU A 134 -39.14 13.49 -15.04
C GLU A 134 -38.94 14.15 -13.63
N ALA A 135 -38.30 15.29 -13.29
CA ALA A 135 -37.49 16.38 -13.87
C ALA A 135 -36.87 17.17 -12.66
N ALA A 136 -35.95 18.16 -12.76
CA ALA A 136 -34.79 18.40 -13.62
C ALA A 136 -34.03 19.65 -13.07
N ALA A 137 -32.72 19.57 -12.78
CA ALA A 137 -31.88 20.72 -12.39
C ALA A 137 -30.39 20.49 -12.70
N THR A 138 -29.71 21.51 -13.25
CA THR A 138 -28.46 21.37 -14.01
C THR A 138 -27.17 21.26 -13.17
N GLY A 139 -26.32 20.28 -13.49
CA GLY A 139 -24.91 20.19 -13.10
C GLY A 139 -24.25 18.96 -13.74
N PRO A 140 -22.98 19.01 -14.23
CA PRO A 140 -22.37 17.89 -14.95
C PRO A 140 -21.84 16.80 -13.99
N THR A 141 -22.73 15.86 -13.63
CA THR A 141 -22.42 14.77 -12.69
C THR A 141 -21.67 13.59 -13.37
N THR A 142 -20.34 13.66 -13.46
CA THR A 142 -19.48 12.60 -14.05
C THR A 142 -18.79 11.73 -12.98
N THR A 143 -19.44 11.54 -11.83
CA THR A 143 -18.84 10.89 -10.64
C THR A 143 -19.26 9.42 -10.54
N GLY A 144 -18.57 8.55 -11.30
CA GLY A 144 -18.75 7.09 -11.22
C GLY A 144 -18.18 6.28 -12.39
N ALA A 145 -18.01 6.91 -13.56
CA ALA A 145 -17.35 6.28 -14.73
C ALA A 145 -15.90 6.75 -14.93
N ALA A 146 -15.48 7.84 -14.30
CA ALA A 146 -14.15 8.43 -14.47
C ALA A 146 -13.03 7.68 -13.74
N GLU A 147 -13.25 7.25 -12.48
CA GLU A 147 -12.26 6.54 -11.66
C GLU A 147 -11.62 5.33 -12.38
N PRO A 148 -12.38 4.35 -12.93
CA PRO A 148 -11.77 3.21 -13.62
C PRO A 148 -11.05 3.60 -14.91
N ALA A 149 -11.43 4.71 -15.56
CA ALA A 149 -10.76 5.20 -16.76
C ALA A 149 -9.39 5.84 -16.43
N VAL A 150 -9.33 6.71 -15.41
CA VAL A 150 -8.06 7.34 -14.98
C VAL A 150 -7.07 6.28 -14.48
N VAL A 151 -7.50 5.35 -13.64
CA VAL A 151 -6.65 4.25 -13.14
C VAL A 151 -6.12 3.38 -14.30
N ALA A 152 -6.95 3.08 -15.30
CA ALA A 152 -6.51 2.32 -16.48
C ALA A 152 -5.49 3.09 -17.35
N VAL A 153 -5.66 4.40 -17.52
CA VAL A 153 -4.72 5.22 -18.31
C VAL A 153 -3.39 5.40 -17.57
N LEU A 154 -3.41 5.62 -16.25
CA LEU A 154 -2.21 5.69 -15.42
C LEU A 154 -1.46 4.35 -15.39
N GLY A 155 -2.17 3.23 -15.21
CA GLY A 155 -1.58 1.88 -15.31
C GLY A 155 -0.91 1.64 -16.67
N ALA A 156 -1.59 2.00 -17.77
CA ALA A 156 -1.02 1.89 -19.11
C ALA A 156 0.20 2.81 -19.34
N ALA A 157 0.33 3.94 -18.63
CA ALA A 157 1.52 4.77 -18.64
C ALA A 157 2.67 4.14 -17.84
N VAL A 158 2.39 3.52 -16.68
CA VAL A 158 3.37 2.73 -15.92
C VAL A 158 3.92 1.56 -16.75
N ASP A 159 3.05 0.80 -17.43
CA ASP A 159 3.44 -0.30 -18.33
C ASP A 159 4.40 0.17 -19.45
N ARG A 160 4.15 1.37 -20.02
CA ARG A 160 5.01 2.01 -21.03
C ARG A 160 6.26 2.67 -20.44
N ARG A 161 6.37 2.79 -19.11
CA ARG A 161 7.38 3.61 -18.38
C ARG A 161 7.35 5.10 -18.77
N ASP A 162 6.16 5.56 -19.13
CA ASP A 162 5.84 6.88 -19.67
C ASP A 162 5.58 7.86 -18.51
N LEU A 163 6.63 8.19 -17.74
CA LEU A 163 6.53 9.12 -16.61
C LEU A 163 6.04 10.53 -16.99
N PRO A 164 6.40 11.11 -18.15
CA PRO A 164 5.81 12.37 -18.60
C PRO A 164 4.31 12.23 -18.85
N GLY A 165 3.88 11.23 -19.62
CA GLY A 165 2.46 10.98 -19.88
C GLY A 165 1.65 10.64 -18.63
N TYR A 166 2.24 9.94 -17.67
CA TYR A 166 1.65 9.67 -16.36
C TYR A 166 1.34 10.97 -15.60
N LEU A 167 2.31 11.90 -15.53
CA LEU A 167 2.10 13.20 -14.88
C LEU A 167 1.13 14.11 -15.64
N GLY A 168 1.14 14.10 -16.98
CA GLY A 168 0.16 14.82 -17.79
C GLY A 168 -1.29 14.35 -17.56
N VAL A 169 -1.49 13.04 -17.38
CA VAL A 169 -2.79 12.46 -17.02
C VAL A 169 -3.17 12.79 -15.57
N LEU A 170 -2.20 12.75 -14.65
CA LEU A 170 -2.42 13.06 -13.24
C LEU A 170 -2.77 14.55 -13.04
N ALA A 171 -2.10 15.48 -13.72
CA ALA A 171 -2.40 16.91 -13.67
C ALA A 171 -3.86 17.23 -14.03
N GLY A 172 -4.43 16.51 -15.02
CA GLY A 172 -5.84 16.60 -15.41
C GLY A 172 -6.84 15.89 -14.47
N THR A 173 -6.39 15.38 -13.33
CA THR A 173 -7.19 14.59 -12.37
C THR A 173 -7.38 15.34 -11.06
N THR A 174 -8.57 15.27 -10.45
CA THR A 174 -8.78 15.67 -9.05
C THR A 174 -8.16 14.62 -8.13
N VAL A 175 -7.13 15.00 -7.36
CA VAL A 175 -6.48 14.13 -6.38
C VAL A 175 -6.98 14.42 -4.97
N CYS A 176 -6.96 13.39 -4.12
CA CYS A 176 -7.20 13.49 -2.70
C CYS A 176 -5.85 13.49 -1.97
N VAL A 177 -5.62 14.44 -1.06
CA VAL A 177 -4.39 14.55 -0.27
C VAL A 177 -4.74 14.52 1.22
N PRO A 178 -4.24 13.54 2.00
CA PRO A 178 -4.57 13.40 3.41
C PRO A 178 -3.86 14.46 4.26
N LEU A 179 -4.52 14.83 5.36
CA LEU A 179 -4.03 15.80 6.33
C LEU A 179 -3.68 15.11 7.66
N ALA A 180 -2.72 15.69 8.39
CA ALA A 180 -2.33 15.25 9.73
C ALA A 180 -3.32 15.72 10.82
N GLY A 181 -4.30 16.55 10.46
CA GLY A 181 -5.37 17.09 11.30
C GLY A 181 -6.22 18.10 10.54
N GLU A 182 -7.22 18.68 11.19
CA GLU A 182 -8.06 19.74 10.60
C GLU A 182 -7.25 21.03 10.36
N PRO A 183 -7.42 21.71 9.20
CA PRO A 183 -6.74 22.96 8.92
C PRO A 183 -7.29 24.11 9.78
N ALA A 184 -6.39 24.82 10.48
CA ALA A 184 -6.71 26.00 11.27
C ALA A 184 -6.20 27.29 10.57
N PRO A 185 -6.93 28.41 10.65
CA PRO A 185 -6.64 29.61 9.85
C PRO A 185 -5.32 30.33 10.20
N ASP A 186 -4.81 30.14 11.42
CA ASP A 186 -3.59 30.76 11.93
C ASP A 186 -2.41 29.77 12.03
N ALA A 187 -2.49 28.61 11.37
CA ALA A 187 -1.50 27.53 11.42
C ALA A 187 -0.94 27.18 10.03
N GLU A 188 0.22 26.53 10.02
CA GLU A 188 0.76 25.88 8.82
C GLU A 188 -0.20 24.78 8.36
N PHE A 189 -0.39 24.63 7.04
CA PHE A 189 -1.37 23.69 6.51
C PHE A 189 -0.94 22.25 6.80
N PRO A 190 -1.77 21.41 7.46
CA PRO A 190 -1.32 20.16 8.07
C PRO A 190 -1.21 19.02 7.04
N TRP A 191 -0.30 19.13 6.08
CA TRP A 191 -0.02 18.07 5.11
C TRP A 191 0.50 16.80 5.78
N THR A 192 -0.05 15.64 5.43
CA THR A 192 0.58 14.36 5.77
C THR A 192 1.76 14.12 4.82
N VAL A 193 2.96 13.91 5.36
CA VAL A 193 4.17 13.60 4.59
C VAL A 193 4.66 12.21 4.94
N VAL A 194 5.07 11.43 3.94
CA VAL A 194 5.63 10.07 4.10
C VAL A 194 7.09 10.02 3.66
N GLY A 195 7.88 9.12 4.25
CA GLY A 195 9.27 8.91 3.83
C GLY A 195 9.38 7.98 2.62
N ASP A 196 10.30 8.29 1.70
CA ASP A 196 10.76 7.34 0.68
C ASP A 196 11.72 6.28 1.29
N ALA A 197 12.25 5.38 0.47
CA ALA A 197 13.17 4.33 0.91
C ALA A 197 14.53 4.84 1.49
N THR A 198 14.80 6.14 1.40
CA THR A 198 15.95 6.83 2.01
C THR A 198 15.55 7.74 3.19
N GLY A 199 14.25 7.88 3.46
CA GLY A 199 13.69 8.82 4.42
C GLY A 199 13.48 10.24 3.87
N ALA A 200 13.60 10.46 2.57
CA ALA A 200 13.29 11.75 1.96
C ALA A 200 11.77 12.00 1.95
N PRO A 201 11.31 13.24 2.18
CA PRO A 201 9.88 13.54 2.27
C PRO A 201 9.18 13.42 0.91
N LEU A 202 8.03 12.74 0.89
CA LEU A 202 7.10 12.65 -0.23
C LEU A 202 5.69 13.07 0.23
N LEU A 203 5.01 13.88 -0.57
CA LEU A 203 3.58 14.15 -0.41
C LEU A 203 2.77 13.00 -1.04
N PRO A 204 1.95 12.25 -0.28
CA PRO A 204 1.11 11.19 -0.80
C PRO A 204 -0.18 11.78 -1.41
N VAL A 205 -0.44 11.51 -2.69
CA VAL A 205 -1.66 11.91 -3.39
C VAL A 205 -2.38 10.68 -3.92
N PHE A 206 -3.71 10.72 -3.91
CA PHE A 206 -4.56 9.58 -4.27
C PHE A 206 -5.51 9.95 -5.39
N THR A 207 -5.65 9.08 -6.39
CA THR A 207 -6.54 9.30 -7.55
C THR A 207 -8.01 9.03 -7.24
N SER A 208 -8.31 8.55 -6.03
CA SER A 208 -9.67 8.35 -5.50
C SER A 208 -9.68 8.40 -3.97
N PRO A 209 -10.81 8.81 -3.33
CA PRO A 209 -11.00 8.65 -1.89
C PRO A 209 -10.90 7.18 -1.44
N ARG A 210 -11.22 6.23 -2.34
CA ARG A 210 -11.08 4.80 -2.09
C ARG A 210 -9.61 4.37 -1.96
N ALA A 211 -8.71 4.90 -2.80
CA ALA A 211 -7.29 4.63 -2.69
C ALA A 211 -6.70 5.28 -1.42
N LEU A 212 -7.16 6.48 -1.06
CA LEU A 212 -6.80 7.15 0.20
C LEU A 212 -7.21 6.29 1.40
N ALA A 213 -8.49 5.93 1.54
CA ALA A 213 -8.98 5.11 2.66
C ALA A 213 -8.33 3.72 2.73
N ALA A 214 -7.94 3.14 1.59
CA ALA A 214 -7.20 1.87 1.55
C ALA A 214 -5.72 1.99 2.01
N PHE A 215 -5.18 3.20 2.12
CA PHE A 215 -3.83 3.49 2.62
C PHE A 215 -3.84 4.08 4.04
N THR A 216 -4.74 5.02 4.32
CA THR A 216 -4.83 5.75 5.60
C THR A 216 -5.78 5.13 6.62
N GLY A 217 -6.67 4.23 6.19
CA GLY A 217 -7.88 3.88 6.92
C GLY A 217 -9.02 4.90 6.69
N ASP A 218 -10.23 4.51 7.07
CA ASP A 218 -11.42 5.37 7.00
C ASP A 218 -11.36 6.53 8.00
N GLY A 219 -11.97 7.66 7.66
CA GLY A 219 -12.17 8.80 8.56
C GLY A 219 -10.99 9.78 8.69
N VAL A 220 -9.88 9.56 7.98
CA VAL A 220 -8.76 10.53 7.92
C VAL A 220 -9.17 11.78 7.13
N PRO A 221 -8.92 13.01 7.64
CA PRO A 221 -9.24 14.24 6.92
C PRO A 221 -8.39 14.34 5.64
N PHE A 222 -8.99 14.80 4.55
CA PHE A 222 -8.32 15.02 3.27
C PHE A 222 -8.91 16.22 2.54
N ILE A 223 -8.13 16.84 1.67
CA ILE A 223 -8.65 17.77 0.65
C ILE A 223 -8.73 17.07 -0.71
N ALA A 224 -9.70 17.47 -1.53
CA ALA A 224 -9.79 17.07 -2.93
C ALA A 224 -9.61 18.32 -3.81
N LEU A 225 -8.58 18.32 -4.66
CA LEU A 225 -8.21 19.45 -5.51
C LEU A 225 -7.69 18.98 -6.88
N PRO A 226 -7.72 19.80 -7.94
CA PRO A 226 -7.05 19.48 -9.19
C PRO A 226 -5.54 19.30 -8.95
N CYS A 227 -4.94 18.27 -9.53
CA CYS A 227 -3.51 18.03 -9.33
C CYS A 227 -2.63 19.06 -10.06
N ALA A 228 -3.15 19.73 -11.09
CA ALA A 228 -2.50 20.89 -11.70
C ALA A 228 -2.27 22.02 -10.68
N ASP A 229 -3.33 22.46 -9.98
CA ASP A 229 -3.26 23.47 -8.92
C ASP A 229 -2.21 23.11 -7.85
N LEU A 230 -2.17 21.83 -7.44
CA LEU A 230 -1.18 21.32 -6.50
C LEU A 230 0.26 21.33 -7.04
N PHE A 231 0.46 21.16 -8.35
CA PHE A 231 1.78 21.27 -8.98
C PHE A 231 2.22 22.72 -9.20
N GLU A 232 1.29 23.67 -9.31
CA GLU A 232 1.60 25.10 -9.39
C GLU A 232 1.94 25.69 -8.01
N ASP A 233 1.16 25.36 -6.97
CA ASP A 233 1.37 25.77 -5.57
C ASP A 233 1.93 24.61 -4.72
N TRP A 234 3.05 24.03 -5.16
CA TRP A 234 3.62 22.83 -4.53
C TRP A 234 4.17 23.14 -3.12
N PRO A 235 3.69 22.46 -2.03
CA PRO A 235 3.87 22.94 -0.65
C PRO A 235 5.30 23.16 -0.16
N ASP A 236 6.24 22.31 -0.56
CA ASP A 236 7.67 22.43 -0.23
C ASP A 236 8.49 21.85 -1.40
N PRO A 237 9.38 22.65 -2.04
CA PRO A 237 10.16 22.20 -3.20
C PRO A 237 11.24 21.14 -2.87
N SER A 238 11.43 20.80 -1.59
CA SER A 238 12.25 19.68 -1.14
C SER A 238 11.49 18.35 -1.07
N TRP A 239 10.15 18.36 -1.13
CA TRP A 239 9.32 17.15 -1.08
C TRP A 239 9.10 16.57 -2.48
N GLY A 240 9.17 15.25 -2.59
CA GLY A 240 8.76 14.50 -3.77
C GLY A 240 7.26 14.15 -3.77
N LEU A 241 6.84 13.38 -4.77
CA LEU A 241 5.45 12.95 -4.98
C LEU A 241 5.33 11.44 -4.80
N ALA A 242 4.31 10.98 -4.07
CA ALA A 242 3.91 9.57 -4.00
C ALA A 242 2.46 9.40 -4.45
N VAL A 243 2.24 8.83 -5.62
CA VAL A 243 0.90 8.66 -6.22
C VAL A 243 0.35 7.28 -5.94
N ASP A 244 -0.87 7.20 -5.41
CA ASP A 244 -1.55 5.96 -4.97
C ASP A 244 -0.59 4.96 -4.27
N PRO A 245 0.17 5.36 -3.22
CA PRO A 245 1.13 4.46 -2.56
C PRO A 245 0.46 3.16 -2.08
N GLY A 246 1.09 2.03 -2.39
CA GLY A 246 0.55 0.69 -2.11
C GLY A 246 -0.38 0.12 -3.18
N SER A 247 -0.70 0.87 -4.24
CA SER A 247 -1.44 0.39 -5.41
C SER A 247 -0.55 -0.28 -6.47
N THR A 248 -1.17 -0.84 -7.51
CA THR A 248 -0.49 -1.37 -8.70
C THR A 248 0.03 -0.30 -9.66
N GLN A 249 -0.57 0.90 -9.65
CA GLN A 249 -0.20 2.05 -10.47
C GLN A 249 0.69 3.05 -9.70
N ALA A 250 1.24 2.63 -8.56
CA ALA A 250 1.96 3.50 -7.63
C ALA A 250 3.25 4.05 -8.24
N VAL A 251 3.45 5.36 -8.15
CA VAL A 251 4.66 6.05 -8.62
C VAL A 251 5.20 6.94 -7.51
N ALA A 252 6.47 6.75 -7.16
CA ALA A 252 7.21 7.62 -6.27
C ALA A 252 8.27 8.40 -7.07
N LEU A 253 8.27 9.73 -6.96
CA LEU A 253 9.23 10.64 -7.56
C LEU A 253 9.91 11.44 -6.46
N THR A 254 11.23 11.44 -6.40
CA THR A 254 11.97 12.37 -5.53
C THR A 254 11.81 13.80 -6.04
N ALA A 255 11.93 14.80 -5.17
CA ALA A 255 11.81 16.22 -5.53
C ALA A 255 12.56 16.63 -6.83
N PRO A 256 13.86 16.31 -7.04
CA PRO A 256 14.54 16.67 -8.29
C PRO A 256 13.97 15.95 -9.53
N ALA A 257 13.43 14.74 -9.39
CA ALA A 257 12.76 14.03 -10.49
C ALA A 257 11.40 14.66 -10.81
N LEU A 258 10.63 15.04 -9.79
CA LEU A 258 9.36 15.77 -9.93
C LEU A 258 9.57 17.10 -10.65
N THR A 259 10.46 17.96 -10.15
CA THR A 259 10.78 19.27 -10.77
C THR A 259 11.25 19.12 -12.22
N THR A 260 12.06 18.10 -12.52
CA THR A 260 12.50 17.81 -13.91
C THR A 260 11.33 17.44 -14.81
N LEU A 261 10.42 16.60 -14.34
CA LEU A 261 9.27 16.14 -15.12
C LEU A 261 8.15 17.19 -15.23
N LEU A 262 7.94 18.03 -14.22
CA LEU A 262 7.04 19.19 -14.32
C LEU A 262 7.58 20.19 -15.34
N THR A 263 8.89 20.50 -15.31
CA THR A 263 9.55 21.34 -16.32
C THR A 263 9.43 20.75 -17.73
N ALA A 264 9.48 19.42 -17.88
CA ALA A 264 9.32 18.74 -19.17
C ALA A 264 7.86 18.63 -19.67
N ASN A 265 6.87 18.76 -18.79
CA ASN A 265 5.45 18.76 -19.12
C ASN A 265 4.85 20.18 -19.23
N ALA A 266 5.59 21.22 -18.83
CA ALA A 266 5.18 22.60 -18.99
C ALA A 266 4.79 22.87 -20.46
N PRO A 267 3.64 23.51 -20.74
CA PRO A 267 3.22 23.76 -22.10
C PRO A 267 4.22 24.66 -22.82
N ALA A 268 4.71 24.20 -23.99
CA ALA A 268 5.52 25.04 -24.86
C ALA A 268 4.67 26.21 -25.40
N GLY A 269 4.98 27.42 -24.94
CA GLY A 269 4.32 28.67 -25.33
C GLY A 269 4.76 29.22 -26.68
#